data_AF-A0A535YMX3-F1
#
_entry.id   AF-A0A535YMX3-F1
#
_cell.length_a   1.000
_cell.length_b   1.000
_cell.length_c   1.000
_cell.angle_alpha   90.00
_cell.angle_beta   90.00
_cell.angle_gamma   90.00
#
_symmetry.space_group_name_H-M   'P 1'
#
loop_
_entity.id
_entity.type
_entity.pdbx_description
1 polymer ?
#
loop_
_entity_poly.entity_id
_entity_poly.type
_entity_poly.pdbx_seq_one_letter_code
_entity_poly.pdbx_strand_id
1 'polypeptide(L)'
;MRLSVRAKIILPFAVLLVFVGVIGTAVAGTETTNAASTQFDARLLQSSLTANQSLSQLDAARTADLRLATDTLGVSEAVAAGEIGALSRLLIPVVGNVTASTAVLVVVDPEGRVMLRIEGGAGGAAVVSLSTAESLAAQPDVMRVLHALPGGTDRRVFVSDGTSGRILYWVAPIRLTTGQTVGAALLGQSLNEIALGVAASEAPLLGLRDQLRLVLTLIFALAAALTLLVGSATAAMLTRPIDALMQSMRVVSGGELEHRAVIHSQDEIGYLAKTFNDVTASLEEKTAALERTAFAAIEALARAIDARDPMTFGHSERVAAISLEIADAMFMPEKEREALRRAALLHDLGKIGIGDQVLRKPGPLNAREADEMREHSQIGYDVDCRGSQRSRSPVRPGRRLGMHRTA
;
A
#
# COMPACT_ATOMS: atom_id res chain seq x y z
N MET A 1 -9.70 -26.82 -0.57
CA MET A 1 -9.81 -26.03 -1.83
C MET A 1 -8.44 -25.99 -2.51
N ARG A 2 -8.34 -26.31 -3.81
CA ARG A 2 -7.08 -26.14 -4.56
C ARG A 2 -6.95 -24.66 -4.95
N LEU A 3 -6.00 -23.95 -4.37
CA LEU A 3 -5.66 -22.57 -4.75
C LEU A 3 -5.17 -22.53 -6.20
N SER A 4 -5.61 -21.52 -6.96
CA SER A 4 -5.12 -21.27 -8.32
C SER A 4 -3.61 -20.99 -8.31
N VAL A 5 -2.92 -21.27 -9.41
CA VAL A 5 -1.47 -21.02 -9.53
C VAL A 5 -1.15 -19.54 -9.25
N ARG A 6 -2.00 -18.62 -9.74
CA ARG A 6 -1.96 -17.20 -9.38
C ARG A 6 -1.96 -16.98 -7.87
N ALA A 7 -2.90 -17.58 -7.14
CA ALA A 7 -2.97 -17.41 -5.70
C ALA A 7 -1.73 -17.98 -5.01
N LYS A 8 -1.17 -19.11 -5.46
CA LYS A 8 0.07 -19.68 -4.91
C LYS A 8 1.30 -18.82 -5.14
N ILE A 9 1.36 -18.09 -6.25
CA ILE A 9 2.46 -17.15 -6.55
C ILE A 9 2.28 -15.86 -5.76
N ILE A 10 1.06 -15.32 -5.64
CA ILE A 10 0.81 -14.03 -4.99
C ILE A 10 0.81 -14.12 -3.46
N LEU A 11 0.29 -15.23 -2.89
CA LEU A 11 0.12 -15.39 -1.44
C LEU A 11 1.41 -15.18 -0.63
N PRO A 12 2.58 -15.73 -1.02
CA PRO A 12 3.84 -15.49 -0.29
C PRO A 12 4.23 -14.00 -0.25
N PHE A 13 4.07 -13.28 -1.37
CA PHE A 13 4.37 -11.85 -1.44
C PHE A 13 3.33 -11.01 -0.66
N ALA A 14 2.06 -11.40 -0.70
CA ALA A 14 1.02 -10.74 0.11
C ALA A 14 1.27 -10.95 1.61
N VAL A 15 1.66 -12.15 2.02
CA VAL A 15 2.05 -12.45 3.40
C VAL A 15 3.30 -11.67 3.80
N LEU A 16 4.32 -11.60 2.93
CA LEU A 16 5.52 -10.81 3.17
C LEU A 16 5.18 -9.31 3.29
N LEU A 17 4.30 -8.78 2.42
CA LEU A 17 3.84 -7.39 2.46
C LEU A 17 3.13 -7.09 3.79
N VAL A 18 2.24 -7.97 4.24
CA VAL A 18 1.57 -7.83 5.55
C VAL A 18 2.59 -7.92 6.68
N PHE A 19 3.53 -8.86 6.62
CA PHE A 19 4.56 -9.03 7.66
C PHE A 19 5.48 -7.80 7.75
N VAL A 20 5.97 -7.30 6.63
CA VAL A 20 6.76 -6.07 6.54
C VAL A 20 5.92 -4.86 6.96
N GLY A 21 4.65 -4.81 6.57
CA GLY A 21 3.72 -3.77 6.99
C GLY A 21 3.49 -3.75 8.50
N VAL A 22 3.31 -4.91 9.13
CA VAL A 22 3.14 -5.05 10.58
C VAL A 22 4.43 -4.67 11.33
N ILE A 23 5.58 -5.19 10.91
CA ILE A 23 6.88 -4.84 11.50
C ILE A 23 7.16 -3.35 11.30
N GLY A 24 6.96 -2.83 10.10
CA GLY A 24 7.13 -1.42 9.77
C GLY A 24 6.23 -0.53 10.60
N THR A 25 4.96 -0.91 10.81
CA THR A 25 4.02 -0.19 11.68
C THR A 25 4.45 -0.27 13.14
N ALA A 26 4.93 -1.41 13.62
CA ALA A 26 5.41 -1.57 14.99
C ALA A 26 6.66 -0.71 15.25
N VAL A 27 7.65 -0.76 14.34
CA VAL A 27 8.88 0.06 14.41
C VAL A 27 8.55 1.55 14.28
N ALA A 28 7.71 1.94 13.33
CA ALA A 28 7.26 3.32 13.19
C ALA A 28 6.48 3.76 14.44
N GLY A 29 5.68 2.88 15.04
CA GLY A 29 4.96 3.12 16.29
C GLY A 29 5.89 3.36 17.48
N THR A 30 6.94 2.55 17.64
CA THR A 30 7.93 2.74 18.71
C THR A 30 8.75 4.01 18.50
N GLU A 31 9.19 4.28 17.27
CA GLU A 31 9.94 5.50 16.93
C GLU A 31 9.08 6.75 17.12
N THR A 32 7.82 6.74 16.69
CA THR A 32 6.92 7.88 16.89
C THR A 32 6.58 8.10 18.36
N THR A 33 6.48 7.05 19.18
CA THR A 33 6.23 7.16 20.61
C THR A 33 7.46 7.71 21.35
N ASN A 34 8.65 7.17 21.07
CA ASN A 34 9.91 7.66 21.64
C ASN A 34 10.16 9.11 21.24
N ALA A 35 10.00 9.43 19.95
CA ALA A 35 10.12 10.79 19.44
C ALA A 35 9.08 11.73 20.06
N ALA A 36 7.85 11.27 20.31
CA ALA A 36 6.82 12.08 20.96
C ALA A 36 7.19 12.43 22.41
N SER A 37 7.76 11.48 23.18
CA SER A 37 8.22 11.75 24.54
C SER A 37 9.38 12.74 24.56
N THR A 38 10.42 12.50 23.73
CA THR A 38 11.57 13.41 23.65
C THR A 38 11.17 14.80 23.17
N GLN A 39 10.24 14.88 22.21
CA GLN A 39 9.70 16.16 21.73
C GLN A 39 8.86 16.86 22.80
N PHE A 40 8.14 16.12 23.64
CA PHE A 40 7.38 16.69 24.75
C PHE A 40 8.31 17.33 25.79
N ASP A 41 9.36 16.61 26.19
CA ASP A 41 10.37 17.13 27.13
C ASP A 41 11.09 18.37 26.57
N ALA A 42 11.48 18.31 25.30
CA ALA A 42 12.10 19.45 24.62
C ALA A 42 11.15 20.66 24.52
N ARG A 43 9.85 20.42 24.29
CA ARG A 43 8.84 21.50 24.26
C ARG A 43 8.61 22.11 25.63
N LEU A 44 8.54 21.31 26.69
CA LEU A 44 8.41 21.82 28.05
C LEU A 44 9.61 22.69 28.43
N LEU A 45 10.82 22.24 28.09
CA LEU A 45 12.03 23.02 28.30
C LEU A 45 12.00 24.33 27.51
N GLN A 46 11.65 24.27 26.23
CA GLN A 46 11.60 25.45 25.36
C GLN A 46 10.52 26.45 25.80
N SER A 47 9.33 25.98 26.17
CA SER A 47 8.25 26.80 26.72
C SER A 47 8.70 27.48 28.02
N SER A 48 9.31 26.73 28.94
CA SER A 48 9.89 27.28 30.17
C SER A 48 10.95 28.35 29.90
N LEU A 49 11.87 28.11 28.96
CA LEU A 49 12.89 29.09 28.57
C LEU A 49 12.27 30.36 27.96
N THR A 50 11.29 30.20 27.07
CA THR A 50 10.60 31.32 26.41
C THR A 50 9.79 32.14 27.41
N ALA A 51 9.09 31.48 28.33
CA ALA A 51 8.37 32.13 29.42
C ALA A 51 9.31 32.88 30.37
N ASN A 52 10.42 32.27 30.79
CA ASN A 52 11.43 32.92 31.63
C ASN A 52 12.06 34.13 30.93
N GLN A 53 12.38 34.01 29.64
CA GLN A 53 12.91 35.12 28.85
C GLN A 53 11.89 36.26 28.72
N SER A 54 10.62 35.93 28.47
CA SER A 54 9.53 36.91 28.38
C SER A 54 9.33 37.65 29.71
N LEU A 55 9.35 36.93 30.84
CA LEU A 55 9.26 37.52 32.17
C LEU A 55 10.47 38.39 32.50
N SER A 56 11.69 37.97 32.14
CA SER A 56 12.90 38.76 32.34
C SER A 56 12.88 40.06 31.52
N GLN A 57 12.41 40.00 30.27
CA GLN A 57 12.24 41.19 29.43
C GLN A 57 11.17 42.13 29.98
N LEU A 58 10.05 41.58 30.46
CA LEU A 58 8.99 42.35 31.11
C LEU A 58 9.50 43.07 32.36
N ASP A 59 10.21 42.36 33.23
CA ASP A 59 10.79 42.93 34.45
C ASP A 59 11.78 44.05 34.14
N ALA A 60 12.62 43.87 33.11
CA ALA A 60 13.54 44.90 32.64
C ALA A 60 12.79 46.13 32.10
N ALA A 61 11.75 45.93 31.27
CA ALA A 61 10.94 47.01 30.70
C ALA A 61 10.23 47.83 31.78
N ARG A 62 9.54 47.18 32.73
CA ARG A 62 8.82 47.87 33.81
C ARG A 62 9.74 48.60 34.76
N THR A 63 10.95 48.11 34.92
CA THR A 63 11.97 48.80 35.72
C THR A 63 12.52 50.03 35.01
N ALA A 64 12.66 49.99 33.68
CA ALA A 64 13.02 51.16 32.90
C ALA A 64 11.91 52.22 32.97
N ASP A 65 10.65 51.83 32.84
CA ASP A 65 9.49 52.73 32.98
C ASP A 65 9.43 53.37 34.37
N LEU A 66 9.68 52.57 35.41
CA LEU A 66 9.65 53.04 36.78
C LEU A 66 10.81 54.00 37.07
N ARG A 67 12.01 53.74 36.53
CA ARG A 67 13.14 54.69 36.61
C ARG A 67 12.85 55.98 35.88
N LEU A 68 12.19 55.91 34.72
CA LEU A 68 11.76 57.11 34.01
C LEU A 68 10.84 57.95 34.90
N ALA A 69 9.94 57.33 35.65
CA ALA A 69 9.08 58.03 36.61
C ALA A 69 9.85 58.58 37.82
N THR A 70 10.72 57.79 38.47
CA THR A 70 11.43 58.23 39.69
C THR A 70 12.52 59.26 39.42
N ASP A 71 13.20 59.17 38.28
CA ASP A 71 14.37 59.98 37.94
C ASP A 71 14.00 61.21 37.09
N THR A 72 12.70 61.41 36.82
CA THR A 72 12.21 62.63 36.18
C THR A 72 12.51 63.84 37.06
N LEU A 73 13.19 64.84 36.49
CA LEU A 73 13.58 66.06 37.18
C LEU A 73 12.36 66.75 37.83
N GLY A 74 12.45 67.06 39.12
CA GLY A 74 11.37 67.70 39.88
C GLY A 74 10.44 66.72 40.62
N VAL A 75 10.50 65.41 40.34
CA VAL A 75 9.63 64.42 41.02
C VAL A 75 10.02 64.27 42.48
N SER A 76 11.31 64.14 42.80
CA SER A 76 11.77 63.97 44.18
C SER A 76 11.52 65.22 45.03
N GLU A 77 11.70 66.41 44.46
CA GLU A 77 11.37 67.68 45.12
C GLU A 77 9.85 67.83 45.33
N ALA A 78 9.03 67.46 44.35
CA ALA A 78 7.57 67.53 44.45
C ALA A 78 7.00 66.54 45.48
N VAL A 79 7.59 65.34 45.59
CA VAL A 79 7.22 64.38 46.66
C VAL A 79 7.60 64.95 48.02
N ALA A 80 8.82 65.48 48.18
CA ALA A 80 9.29 66.04 49.45
C ALA A 80 8.46 67.26 49.90
N ALA A 81 7.98 68.08 48.95
CA ALA A 81 7.15 69.25 49.21
C ALA A 81 5.64 68.92 49.35
N GLY A 82 5.21 67.69 49.05
CA GLY A 82 3.79 67.33 49.08
C GLY A 82 2.97 67.90 47.91
N GLU A 83 3.61 68.33 46.82
CA GLU A 83 2.96 69.06 45.72
C GLU A 83 2.35 68.12 44.67
N ILE A 84 1.12 67.65 44.92
CA ILE A 84 0.43 66.71 44.02
C ILE A 84 0.19 67.30 42.61
N GLY A 85 -0.04 68.61 42.52
CA GLY A 85 -0.19 69.31 41.24
C GLY A 85 1.08 69.34 40.39
N ALA A 86 2.26 69.32 41.03
CA ALA A 86 3.53 69.17 40.34
C ALA A 86 3.75 67.71 39.89
N LEU A 87 3.49 66.74 40.77
CA LEU A 87 3.63 65.31 40.47
C LEU A 87 2.76 64.86 39.30
N SER A 88 1.50 65.28 39.25
CA SER A 88 0.59 64.95 38.14
C SER A 88 1.10 65.46 36.79
N ARG A 89 1.56 66.73 36.72
CA ARG A 89 2.12 67.30 35.48
C ARG A 89 3.38 66.58 35.00
N LEU A 90 4.23 66.12 35.91
CA LEU A 90 5.47 65.43 35.59
C LEU A 90 5.26 63.97 35.19
N LEU A 91 4.34 63.27 35.84
CA LEU A 91 4.18 61.82 35.69
C LEU A 91 3.10 61.38 34.69
N ILE A 92 2.12 62.22 34.37
CA ILE A 92 1.11 61.90 33.33
C ILE A 92 1.77 61.59 31.97
N PRO A 93 2.73 62.40 31.46
CA PRO A 93 3.41 62.10 30.20
C PRO A 93 4.24 60.81 30.26
N VAL A 94 4.78 60.47 31.43
CA VAL A 94 5.54 59.24 31.64
C VAL A 94 4.61 58.03 31.53
N VAL A 95 3.48 58.03 32.25
CA VAL A 95 2.49 56.94 32.21
C VAL A 95 1.83 56.80 30.85
N GLY A 96 1.54 57.91 30.16
CA GLY A 96 0.96 57.90 28.82
C GLY A 96 1.86 57.27 27.75
N ASN A 97 3.18 57.20 28.00
CA ASN A 97 4.15 56.53 27.14
C ASN A 97 4.46 55.08 27.57
N VAL A 98 3.93 54.62 28.71
CA VAL A 98 4.07 53.22 29.14
C VAL A 98 3.27 52.33 28.18
N THR A 99 3.92 51.30 27.66
CA THR A 99 3.38 50.39 26.64
C THR A 99 2.22 49.50 27.11
N ALA A 100 1.88 49.51 28.40
CA ALA A 100 0.80 48.70 28.95
C ALA A 100 -0.50 49.50 29.03
N SER A 101 -1.53 49.00 28.33
CA SER A 101 -2.86 49.61 28.22
C SER A 101 -3.59 49.81 29.55
N THR A 102 -3.18 49.11 30.61
CA THR A 102 -3.74 49.20 31.98
C THR A 102 -2.68 49.44 33.05
N ALA A 103 -1.54 50.04 32.71
CA ALA A 103 -0.51 50.37 33.69
C ALA A 103 -1.06 51.32 34.77
N VAL A 104 -0.78 51.01 36.03
CA VAL A 104 -1.14 51.85 37.19
C VAL A 104 0.14 52.38 37.81
N LEU A 105 0.33 53.70 37.87
CA LEU A 105 1.42 54.31 38.60
C LEU A 105 0.90 54.90 39.92
N VAL A 106 1.50 54.52 41.05
CA VAL A 106 1.18 55.02 42.39
C VAL A 106 2.42 55.64 42.99
N VAL A 107 2.30 56.85 43.53
CA VAL A 107 3.37 57.51 44.30
C VAL A 107 2.95 57.57 45.76
N VAL A 108 3.85 57.16 46.66
CA VAL A 108 3.63 57.18 48.11
C VAL A 108 4.65 58.07 48.82
N ASP A 109 4.21 58.65 49.93
CA ASP A 109 5.05 59.42 50.85
C ASP A 109 5.95 58.52 51.73
N PRO A 110 6.85 59.09 52.56
CA PRO A 110 7.73 58.31 53.44
C PRO A 110 6.99 57.42 54.45
N GLU A 111 5.74 57.74 54.78
CA GLU A 111 4.88 56.97 55.67
C GLU A 111 4.03 55.92 54.93
N GLY A 112 4.18 55.80 53.61
CA GLY A 112 3.46 54.85 52.77
C GLY A 112 2.02 55.25 52.43
N ARG A 113 1.62 56.51 52.62
CA ARG A 113 0.33 57.03 52.17
C ARG A 113 0.38 57.39 50.69
N VAL A 114 -0.69 57.08 49.96
CA VAL A 114 -0.79 57.37 48.54
C VAL A 114 -0.95 58.87 48.32
N MET A 115 -0.01 59.47 47.58
CA MET A 115 -0.04 60.88 47.20
C MET A 115 -0.71 61.08 45.84
N LEU A 116 -0.46 60.16 44.92
CA LEU A 116 -0.93 60.24 43.54
C LEU A 116 -1.12 58.84 42.97
N ARG A 117 -2.26 58.61 42.31
CA ARG A 117 -2.53 57.40 41.55
C ARG A 117 -2.94 57.78 40.14
N ILE A 118 -2.23 57.24 39.15
CA ILE A 118 -2.45 57.45 37.74
C ILE A 118 -2.77 56.10 37.12
N GLU A 119 -3.95 55.96 36.52
CA GLU A 119 -4.34 54.76 35.80
C GLU A 119 -4.32 55.04 34.30
N GLY A 120 -3.53 54.26 33.57
CA GLY A 120 -3.49 54.27 32.11
C GLY A 120 -4.80 53.73 31.53
N GLY A 121 -5.35 54.43 30.55
CA GLY A 121 -6.50 53.98 29.77
C GLY A 121 -6.12 53.69 28.32
N ALA A 122 -6.89 52.82 27.65
CA ALA A 122 -6.67 52.38 26.27
C ALA A 122 -6.61 53.49 25.19
N GLY A 123 -6.88 54.75 25.54
CA GLY A 123 -6.85 55.92 24.66
C GLY A 123 -5.89 57.03 25.10
N GLY A 124 -4.92 56.77 25.99
CA GLY A 124 -3.94 57.76 26.45
C GLY A 124 -4.47 58.80 27.46
N ALA A 125 -5.78 58.80 27.74
CA ALA A 125 -6.36 59.58 28.82
C ALA A 125 -6.06 58.88 30.16
N ALA A 126 -5.06 59.39 30.88
CA ALA A 126 -4.71 58.92 32.20
C ALA A 126 -5.74 59.44 33.23
N VAL A 127 -6.42 58.53 33.93
CA VAL A 127 -7.33 58.91 35.01
C VAL A 127 -6.49 59.11 36.27
N VAL A 128 -6.46 60.36 36.77
CA VAL A 128 -5.80 60.68 38.03
C VAL A 128 -6.81 60.57 39.15
N SER A 129 -6.60 59.62 40.06
CA SER A 129 -7.36 59.54 41.30
C SER A 129 -6.53 60.13 42.44
N LEU A 130 -7.12 61.09 43.15
CA LEU A 130 -6.55 61.72 44.33
C LEU A 130 -7.24 61.11 45.55
N SER A 131 -6.63 60.10 46.14
CA SER A 131 -7.10 59.50 47.39
C SER A 131 -6.02 59.64 48.45
N THR A 132 -6.22 60.57 49.39
CA THR A 132 -5.37 60.73 50.57
C THR A 132 -5.68 59.72 51.68
N ALA A 133 -6.72 58.89 51.50
CA ALA A 133 -7.15 57.89 52.47
C ALA A 133 -6.59 56.47 52.18
N GLU A 134 -6.02 56.25 50.99
CA GLU A 134 -5.41 54.97 50.63
C GLU A 134 -3.96 54.92 51.17
N SER A 135 -3.65 53.89 51.95
CA SER A 135 -2.30 53.69 52.51
C SER A 135 -1.78 52.31 52.12
N LEU A 136 -0.57 52.29 51.59
CA LEU A 136 0.18 51.08 51.27
C LEU A 136 1.20 50.75 52.36
N ALA A 137 1.11 51.39 53.54
CA ALA A 137 1.98 51.10 54.69
C ALA A 137 1.86 49.65 55.18
N ALA A 138 0.72 49.01 54.94
CA ALA A 138 0.51 47.59 55.25
C ALA A 138 1.29 46.64 54.33
N GLN A 139 1.81 47.12 53.19
CA GLN A 139 2.57 46.31 52.24
C GLN A 139 4.05 46.24 52.65
N PRO A 140 4.58 45.07 53.06
CA PRO A 140 5.95 44.97 53.59
C PRO A 140 7.01 45.29 52.55
N ASP A 141 6.76 45.04 51.26
CA ASP A 141 7.69 45.36 50.17
C ASP A 141 7.83 46.87 49.96
N VAL A 142 6.75 47.64 50.11
CA VAL A 142 6.76 49.11 49.98
C VAL A 142 7.55 49.74 51.13
N MET A 143 7.25 49.35 52.37
CA MET A 143 7.97 49.87 53.54
C MET A 143 9.46 49.51 53.54
N ARG A 144 9.81 48.33 53.02
CA ARG A 144 11.23 47.94 52.85
C ARG A 144 11.97 48.81 51.84
N VAL A 145 11.30 49.29 50.78
CA VAL A 145 11.91 50.22 49.81
C VAL A 145 12.04 51.61 50.41
N LEU A 146 11.03 52.08 51.15
CA LEU A 146 11.05 53.37 51.85
C LEU A 146 12.17 53.44 52.91
N HIS A 147 12.42 52.35 53.62
CA HIS A 147 13.47 52.23 54.63
C HIS A 147 14.79 51.62 54.12
N ALA A 148 14.94 51.43 52.81
CA ALA A 148 16.15 50.83 52.24
C ALA A 148 17.37 51.75 52.43
N LEU A 149 18.44 51.20 53.02
CA LEU A 149 19.73 51.87 53.14
C LEU A 149 20.30 52.23 51.73
N PRO A 150 21.05 53.33 51.59
CA PRO A 150 21.70 53.68 50.33
C PRO A 150 22.59 52.53 49.83
N GLY A 151 22.30 51.97 48.65
CA GLY A 151 23.06 50.88 48.03
C GLY A 151 22.53 49.46 48.23
N GLY A 152 21.36 49.27 48.85
CA GLY A 152 20.66 47.97 48.89
C GLY A 152 19.97 47.63 47.55
N THR A 153 19.42 46.42 47.43
CA THR A 153 18.55 46.07 46.28
C THR A 153 17.31 46.96 46.29
N ASP A 154 17.36 48.02 45.48
CA ASP A 154 16.39 49.14 45.42
C ASP A 154 15.03 48.76 44.80
N ARG A 155 14.80 47.50 44.44
CA ARG A 155 13.63 47.08 43.69
C ARG A 155 12.99 45.85 44.29
N ARG A 156 11.67 45.90 44.47
CA ARG A 156 10.86 44.76 44.88
C ARG A 156 9.65 44.62 43.99
N VAL A 157 9.21 43.37 43.83
CA VAL A 157 8.03 43.01 43.07
C VAL A 157 7.08 42.25 43.98
N PHE A 158 5.82 42.66 44.02
CA PHE A 158 4.79 41.97 44.81
C PHE A 158 3.48 41.89 44.05
N VAL A 159 2.64 40.93 44.43
CA VAL A 159 1.30 40.78 43.87
C VAL A 159 0.28 41.28 44.88
N SER A 160 -0.68 42.08 44.42
CA SER A 160 -1.79 42.55 45.24
C SER A 160 -3.10 42.47 44.46
N ASP A 161 -4.18 42.22 45.17
CA ASP A 161 -5.53 42.17 44.61
C ASP A 161 -6.03 43.60 44.39
N GLY A 162 -6.23 43.96 43.12
CA GLY A 162 -6.82 45.24 42.72
C GLY A 162 -8.28 45.08 42.27
N THR A 163 -8.92 46.21 41.95
CA THR A 163 -10.29 46.28 41.44
C THR A 163 -10.49 45.55 40.10
N SER A 164 -9.43 45.43 39.30
CA SER A 164 -9.42 44.74 38.00
C SER A 164 -8.79 43.34 38.02
N GLY A 165 -8.59 42.76 39.21
CA GLY A 165 -7.96 41.45 39.41
C GLY A 165 -6.57 41.53 40.05
N ARG A 166 -5.78 40.45 39.93
CA ARG A 166 -4.43 40.40 40.52
C ARG A 166 -3.45 41.25 39.72
N ILE A 167 -2.82 42.21 40.38
CA ILE A 167 -1.87 43.15 39.78
C ILE A 167 -0.47 42.86 40.34
N LEU A 168 0.52 42.80 39.44
CA LEU A 168 1.93 42.72 39.78
C LEU A 168 2.48 44.14 39.87
N TYR A 169 3.03 44.52 41.03
CA TYR A 169 3.59 45.84 41.29
C TYR A 169 5.11 45.77 41.36
N TRP A 170 5.77 46.69 40.64
CA TRP A 170 7.20 47.00 40.77
C TRP A 170 7.36 48.26 41.59
N VAL A 171 8.22 48.23 42.61
CA VAL A 171 8.45 49.36 43.53
C VAL A 171 9.88 49.86 43.39
N ALA A 172 10.05 51.18 43.35
CA ALA A 172 11.34 51.86 43.37
C ALA A 172 11.31 53.09 44.30
N PRO A 173 12.42 53.40 44.99
CA PRO A 173 12.50 54.56 45.85
C PRO A 173 12.62 55.83 45.01
N ILE A 174 12.00 56.90 45.49
CA ILE A 174 12.23 58.26 44.99
C ILE A 174 13.25 58.89 45.93
N ARG A 175 14.43 59.23 45.38
CA ARG A 175 15.54 59.77 46.15
C ARG A 175 15.84 61.20 45.71
N LEU A 176 16.18 62.06 46.66
CA LEU A 176 16.78 63.36 46.38
C LEU A 176 18.22 63.18 45.88
N THR A 177 18.79 64.24 45.29
CA THR A 177 20.21 64.30 44.90
C THR A 177 21.17 64.04 46.07
N THR A 178 20.70 64.25 47.31
CA THR A 178 21.41 63.94 48.56
C THR A 178 21.43 62.45 48.92
N GLY A 179 20.71 61.60 48.18
CA GLY A 179 20.57 60.16 48.43
C GLY A 179 19.46 59.79 49.43
N GLN A 180 18.81 60.78 50.04
CA GLN A 180 17.70 60.58 50.98
C GLN A 180 16.44 60.10 50.23
N THR A 181 15.84 59.00 50.70
CA THR A 181 14.53 58.53 50.21
C THR A 181 13.43 59.45 50.73
N VAL A 182 12.66 60.02 49.82
CA VAL A 182 11.53 60.93 50.12
C VAL A 182 10.17 60.33 49.79
N GLY A 183 10.15 59.16 49.16
CA GLY A 183 8.94 58.41 48.85
C GLY A 183 9.25 57.18 48.00
N ALA A 184 8.22 56.57 47.44
CA ALA A 184 8.38 55.47 46.48
C ALA A 184 7.36 55.57 45.34
N ALA A 185 7.76 55.12 44.16
CA ALA A 185 6.87 54.92 43.02
C ALA A 185 6.59 53.42 42.85
N LEU A 186 5.35 53.09 42.49
CA LEU A 186 4.89 51.75 42.20
C LEU A 186 4.27 51.72 40.80
N LEU A 187 4.73 50.82 39.95
CA LEU A 187 4.11 50.54 38.65
C LEU A 187 3.40 49.19 38.73
N GLY A 188 2.10 49.15 38.50
CA GLY A 188 1.26 47.96 38.49
C GLY A 188 0.86 47.55 37.08
N GLN A 189 0.86 46.24 36.80
CA GLN A 189 0.28 45.66 35.58
C GLN A 189 -0.54 44.40 35.91
N SER A 190 -1.65 44.19 35.18
CA SER A 190 -2.51 43.01 35.35
C SER A 190 -1.78 41.70 35.02
N LEU A 191 -1.88 40.70 35.90
CA LEU A 191 -1.32 39.37 35.63
C LEU A 191 -1.95 38.70 34.40
N ASN A 192 -3.21 39.01 34.08
CA ASN A 192 -3.87 38.45 32.90
C ASN A 192 -3.24 38.98 31.61
N GLU A 193 -2.90 40.26 31.54
CA GLU A 193 -2.21 40.85 30.38
C GLU A 193 -0.80 40.27 30.23
N ILE A 194 -0.09 40.08 31.34
CA ILE A 194 1.22 39.44 31.35
C ILE A 194 1.11 38.01 30.82
N ALA A 195 0.13 37.24 31.30
CA ALA A 195 -0.12 35.87 30.83
C ALA A 195 -0.46 35.81 29.34
N LEU A 196 -1.29 36.74 28.85
CA LEU A 196 -1.60 36.87 27.41
C LEU A 196 -0.36 37.20 26.57
N GLY A 197 0.50 38.09 27.06
CA GLY A 197 1.77 38.44 26.39
C GLY A 197 2.75 37.27 26.31
N VAL A 198 2.86 36.49 27.39
CA VAL A 198 3.68 35.27 27.43
C VAL A 198 3.09 34.16 26.55
N ALA A 199 1.77 33.99 26.53
CA ALA A 199 1.12 32.99 25.67
C ALA A 199 1.25 33.34 24.17
N ALA A 200 1.27 34.63 23.82
CA ALA A 200 1.42 35.08 22.44
C ALA A 200 2.84 34.89 21.88
N SER A 201 3.88 34.79 22.73
CA SER A 201 5.26 34.53 22.29
C SER A 201 5.51 33.06 21.93
N GLU A 202 4.57 32.17 22.28
CA GLU A 202 4.54 30.76 21.86
C GLU A 202 3.77 30.58 20.54
N ALA A 203 4.22 31.20 19.45
CA ALA A 203 3.60 30.98 18.15
C ALA A 203 3.66 29.46 17.78
N PRO A 204 2.54 28.83 17.41
CA PRO A 204 2.52 27.38 17.25
C PRO A 204 3.19 26.95 15.93
N LEU A 205 4.29 26.20 16.03
CA LEU A 205 4.91 25.44 14.94
C LEU A 205 4.07 24.21 14.53
N LEU A 206 2.73 24.34 14.46
CA LEU A 206 1.83 23.21 14.16
C LEU A 206 1.81 22.83 12.67
N GLY A 207 2.08 23.77 11.75
CA GLY A 207 1.97 23.52 10.31
C GLY A 207 2.98 22.52 9.74
N LEU A 208 4.19 22.45 10.30
CA LEU A 208 5.26 21.62 9.74
C LEU A 208 4.99 20.12 9.95
N ARG A 209 4.34 19.73 11.06
CA ARG A 209 4.11 18.33 11.44
C ARG A 209 3.03 17.67 10.59
N ASP A 210 1.93 18.38 10.34
CA ASP A 210 0.82 17.84 9.56
C ASP A 210 1.19 17.70 8.08
N GLN A 211 2.00 18.62 7.56
CA GLN A 211 2.60 18.48 6.23
C GLN A 211 3.51 17.25 6.14
N LEU A 212 4.37 17.03 7.14
CA LEU A 212 5.31 15.90 7.14
C LEU A 212 4.59 14.55 7.25
N ARG A 213 3.52 14.47 8.06
CA ARG A 213 2.65 13.28 8.15
C ARG A 213 1.97 12.98 6.81
N LEU A 214 1.35 13.98 6.18
CA LEU A 214 0.66 13.80 4.91
C LEU A 214 1.61 13.33 3.81
N VAL A 215 2.81 13.91 3.71
CA VAL A 215 3.84 13.50 2.74
C VAL A 215 4.26 12.03 2.97
N LEU A 216 4.54 11.64 4.22
CA LEU A 216 4.91 10.26 4.53
C LEU A 216 3.78 9.27 4.20
N THR A 217 2.53 9.59 4.57
CA THR A 217 1.38 8.73 4.26
C THR A 217 1.20 8.56 2.75
N LEU A 218 1.38 9.63 1.96
CA LEU A 218 1.32 9.55 0.50
C LEU A 218 2.43 8.69 -0.10
N ILE A 219 3.67 8.81 0.40
CA ILE A 219 4.80 7.99 -0.06
C ILE A 219 4.53 6.50 0.21
N PHE A 220 4.10 6.14 1.41
CA PHE A 220 3.81 4.75 1.75
C PHE A 220 2.61 4.19 0.97
N ALA A 221 1.55 4.98 0.77
CA ALA A 221 0.40 4.58 -0.03
C ALA A 221 0.79 4.33 -1.49
N LEU A 222 1.62 5.21 -2.07
CA LEU A 222 2.11 5.05 -3.44
C LEU A 222 3.00 3.81 -3.58
N ALA A 223 3.92 3.57 -2.63
CA ALA A 223 4.78 2.39 -2.63
C ALA A 223 3.96 1.09 -2.55
N ALA A 224 2.92 1.05 -1.70
CA ALA A 224 2.02 -0.10 -1.59
C ALA A 224 1.24 -0.35 -2.88
N ALA A 225 0.69 0.72 -3.49
CA ALA A 225 -0.03 0.63 -4.77
C ALA A 225 0.87 0.13 -5.90
N LEU A 226 2.10 0.65 -6.01
CA LEU A 226 3.07 0.21 -7.00
C LEU A 226 3.45 -1.27 -6.83
N THR A 227 3.65 -1.71 -5.59
CA THR A 227 3.98 -3.11 -5.28
C THR A 227 2.85 -4.06 -5.70
N LEU A 228 1.59 -3.70 -5.41
CA LEU A 228 0.42 -4.48 -5.85
C LEU A 228 0.26 -4.49 -7.36
N LEU A 229 0.47 -3.34 -8.02
CA LEU A 229 0.40 -3.22 -9.47
C LEU A 229 1.44 -4.11 -10.14
N VAL A 230 2.72 -3.98 -9.77
CA VAL A 230 3.81 -4.80 -10.31
C VAL A 230 3.59 -6.28 -10.02
N GLY A 231 3.25 -6.64 -8.78
CA GLY A 231 2.98 -8.03 -8.42
C GLY A 231 1.83 -8.65 -9.22
N SER A 232 0.74 -7.91 -9.43
CA SER A 232 -0.40 -8.37 -10.23
C SER A 232 -0.08 -8.48 -11.72
N ALA A 233 0.68 -7.53 -12.27
CA ALA A 233 1.12 -7.52 -13.65
C ALA A 233 2.04 -8.71 -13.93
N THR A 234 3.07 -8.92 -13.10
CA THR A 234 3.99 -10.05 -13.21
C THR A 234 3.25 -11.39 -13.09
N ALA A 235 2.34 -11.54 -12.12
CA ALA A 235 1.54 -12.75 -11.99
C ALA A 235 0.66 -13.01 -13.22
N ALA A 236 0.11 -11.97 -13.83
CA ALA A 236 -0.67 -12.08 -15.06
C ALA A 236 0.19 -12.45 -16.27
N MET A 237 1.39 -11.88 -16.36
CA MET A 237 2.36 -12.12 -17.42
C MET A 237 2.86 -13.57 -17.42
N LEU A 238 3.08 -14.17 -16.24
CA LEU A 238 3.50 -15.58 -16.15
C LEU A 238 2.34 -16.57 -16.29
N THR A 239 1.20 -16.32 -15.64
CA THR A 239 0.17 -17.36 -15.52
C THR A 239 -0.65 -17.55 -16.81
N ARG A 240 -0.94 -16.47 -17.55
CA ARG A 240 -1.79 -16.54 -18.75
C ARG A 240 -1.19 -17.44 -19.85
N PRO A 241 0.10 -17.30 -20.22
CA PRO A 241 0.72 -18.19 -21.22
C PRO A 241 0.73 -19.65 -20.77
N ILE A 242 1.02 -19.92 -19.49
CA ILE A 242 1.06 -21.28 -18.94
C ILE A 242 -0.33 -21.95 -19.01
N ASP A 243 -1.39 -21.22 -18.66
CA ASP A 243 -2.76 -21.74 -18.74
C ASP A 243 -3.16 -22.05 -20.19
N ALA A 244 -2.78 -21.19 -21.15
CA ALA A 244 -3.02 -21.42 -22.57
C ALA A 244 -2.27 -22.65 -23.10
N LEU A 245 -1.02 -22.85 -22.66
CA LEU A 245 -0.22 -24.04 -23.00
C LEU A 245 -0.85 -25.31 -22.42
N MET A 246 -1.25 -25.27 -21.15
CA MET A 246 -1.91 -26.39 -20.47
C MET A 246 -3.22 -26.78 -21.15
N GLN A 247 -4.00 -25.80 -21.63
CA GLN A 247 -5.23 -26.07 -22.37
C GLN A 247 -4.93 -26.72 -23.72
N SER A 248 -3.92 -26.22 -24.45
CA SER A 248 -3.49 -26.79 -25.73
C SER A 248 -2.98 -28.22 -25.57
N MET A 249 -2.21 -28.49 -24.50
CA MET A 249 -1.73 -29.84 -24.18
C MET A 249 -2.88 -30.80 -23.89
N ARG A 250 -3.95 -30.35 -23.21
CA ARG A 250 -5.14 -31.17 -22.98
C ARG A 250 -5.85 -31.56 -24.28
N VAL A 251 -6.00 -30.62 -25.21
CA VAL A 251 -6.62 -30.86 -26.52
C VAL A 251 -5.80 -31.89 -27.32
N VAL A 252 -4.49 -31.69 -27.43
CA VAL A 252 -3.59 -32.64 -28.13
C VAL A 252 -3.58 -34.02 -27.45
N SER A 253 -3.60 -34.08 -26.12
CA SER A 253 -3.69 -35.36 -25.40
C SER A 253 -5.03 -36.09 -25.61
N GLY A 254 -6.06 -35.37 -26.07
CA GLY A 254 -7.36 -35.92 -26.47
C GLY A 254 -7.37 -36.52 -27.87
N GLY A 255 -6.27 -36.41 -28.63
CA GLY A 255 -6.12 -36.97 -29.99
C GLY A 255 -6.14 -35.93 -31.11
N GLU A 256 -6.45 -34.67 -30.81
CA GLU A 256 -6.44 -33.58 -31.80
C GLU A 256 -5.01 -33.06 -32.03
N LEU A 257 -4.23 -33.83 -32.78
CA LEU A 257 -2.83 -33.52 -33.06
C LEU A 257 -2.64 -32.29 -33.95
N GLU A 258 -3.66 -31.80 -34.63
CA GLU A 258 -3.57 -30.59 -35.46
C GLU A 258 -3.54 -29.29 -34.62
N HIS A 259 -3.99 -29.35 -33.37
CA HIS A 259 -4.03 -28.17 -32.49
C HIS A 259 -2.61 -27.66 -32.18
N ARG A 260 -2.44 -26.34 -32.14
CA ARG A 260 -1.16 -25.68 -31.87
C ARG A 260 -1.31 -24.66 -30.74
N ALA A 261 -0.30 -24.59 -29.88
CA ALA A 261 -0.24 -23.58 -28.82
C ALA A 261 0.30 -22.27 -29.42
N VAL A 262 -0.55 -21.25 -29.52
CA VAL A 262 -0.16 -19.90 -29.99
C VAL A 262 0.18 -19.05 -28.77
N ILE A 263 1.48 -18.95 -28.47
CA ILE A 263 1.99 -18.15 -27.35
C ILE A 263 2.99 -17.15 -27.88
N HIS A 264 2.64 -15.86 -27.80
CA HIS A 264 3.52 -14.76 -28.17
C HIS A 264 4.42 -14.39 -26.99
N SER A 265 5.48 -15.16 -26.78
CA SER A 265 6.53 -14.85 -25.81
C SER A 265 7.90 -15.12 -26.40
N GLN A 266 8.90 -14.33 -26.01
CA GLN A 266 10.30 -14.51 -26.43
C GLN A 266 11.18 -15.13 -25.32
N ASP A 267 10.56 -15.51 -24.21
CA ASP A 267 11.22 -16.14 -23.06
C ASP A 267 11.14 -17.68 -23.12
N GLU A 268 11.49 -18.33 -22.00
CA GLU A 268 11.44 -19.78 -21.85
C GLU A 268 10.03 -20.36 -22.05
N ILE A 269 8.97 -19.58 -21.77
CA ILE A 269 7.59 -20.03 -22.01
C ILE A 269 7.30 -20.07 -23.50
N GLY A 270 7.77 -19.06 -24.25
CA GLY A 270 7.70 -19.05 -25.71
C GLY A 270 8.49 -20.21 -26.33
N TYR A 271 9.68 -20.47 -25.82
CA TYR A 271 10.49 -21.62 -26.23
C TYR A 271 9.77 -22.94 -25.97
N LEU A 272 9.18 -23.12 -24.79
CA LEU A 272 8.41 -24.33 -24.45
C LEU A 272 7.20 -24.52 -25.37
N ALA A 273 6.49 -23.44 -25.71
CA ALA A 273 5.38 -23.50 -26.65
C ALA A 273 5.81 -23.94 -28.06
N LYS A 274 6.96 -23.44 -28.53
CA LYS A 274 7.56 -23.87 -29.79
C LYS A 274 7.94 -25.35 -29.76
N THR A 275 8.68 -25.77 -28.74
CA THR A 275 9.07 -27.18 -28.57
C THR A 275 7.85 -28.09 -28.46
N PHE A 276 6.79 -27.67 -27.77
CA PHE A 276 5.53 -28.41 -27.72
C PHE A 276 4.94 -28.60 -29.12
N ASN A 277 4.84 -27.53 -29.92
CA ASN A 277 4.34 -27.60 -31.30
C ASN A 277 5.22 -28.50 -32.19
N ASP A 278 6.54 -28.44 -32.05
CA ASP A 278 7.49 -29.28 -32.80
C ASP A 278 7.28 -30.77 -32.47
N VAL A 279 7.10 -31.10 -31.19
CA VAL A 279 6.81 -32.48 -30.74
C VAL A 279 5.46 -32.94 -31.28
N THR A 280 4.42 -32.10 -31.23
CA THR A 280 3.10 -32.45 -31.76
C THR A 280 3.15 -32.68 -33.27
N ALA A 281 3.87 -31.84 -34.03
CA ALA A 281 4.05 -32.03 -35.47
C ALA A 281 4.79 -33.33 -35.80
N SER A 282 5.84 -33.67 -35.03
CA SER A 282 6.56 -34.94 -35.22
C SER A 282 5.68 -36.15 -34.86
N LEU A 283 4.82 -36.03 -33.85
CA LEU A 283 3.85 -37.08 -33.52
C LEU A 283 2.85 -37.30 -34.65
N GLU A 284 2.29 -36.22 -35.20
CA GLU A 284 1.37 -36.24 -36.35
C GLU A 284 2.01 -36.90 -37.57
N GLU A 285 3.23 -36.50 -37.93
CA GLU A 285 3.99 -37.10 -39.03
C GLU A 285 4.22 -38.60 -38.81
N LYS A 286 4.63 -38.99 -37.60
CA LYS A 286 4.85 -40.42 -37.26
C LYS A 286 3.56 -41.22 -37.27
N THR A 287 2.44 -40.65 -36.84
CA THR A 287 1.15 -41.35 -36.91
C THR A 287 0.73 -41.56 -38.36
N ALA A 288 0.83 -40.54 -39.21
CA ALA A 288 0.55 -40.66 -40.64
C ALA A 288 1.49 -41.67 -41.33
N ALA A 289 2.77 -41.72 -40.96
CA ALA A 289 3.72 -42.71 -41.48
C ALA A 289 3.39 -44.14 -41.05
N LEU A 290 2.93 -44.34 -39.81
CA LEU A 290 2.45 -45.64 -39.33
C LEU A 290 1.18 -46.09 -40.08
N GLU A 291 0.25 -45.17 -40.34
CA GLU A 291 -0.95 -45.49 -41.11
C GLU A 291 -0.62 -45.88 -42.56
N ARG A 292 0.29 -45.17 -43.22
CA ARG A 292 0.75 -45.52 -44.58
C ARG A 292 1.45 -46.87 -44.62
N THR A 293 2.32 -47.17 -43.65
CA THR A 293 3.02 -48.46 -43.59
C THR A 293 2.07 -49.61 -43.27
N ALA A 294 1.10 -49.40 -42.37
CA ALA A 294 0.04 -50.37 -42.11
C ALA A 294 -0.80 -50.65 -43.38
N PHE A 295 -1.15 -49.60 -44.13
CA PHE A 295 -1.89 -49.75 -45.38
C PHE A 295 -1.08 -50.49 -46.46
N ALA A 296 0.20 -50.17 -46.63
CA ALA A 296 1.09 -50.89 -47.55
C ALA A 296 1.24 -52.38 -47.18
N ALA A 297 1.25 -52.71 -45.88
CA ALA A 297 1.27 -54.09 -45.42
C ALA A 297 -0.02 -54.84 -45.75
N ILE A 298 -1.19 -54.18 -45.66
CA ILE A 298 -2.47 -54.73 -46.10
C ILE A 298 -2.46 -55.05 -47.61
N GLU A 299 -1.97 -54.12 -48.43
CA GLU A 299 -1.84 -54.35 -49.88
C GLU A 299 -0.91 -55.53 -50.20
N ALA A 300 0.25 -55.62 -49.52
CA ALA A 300 1.18 -56.72 -49.71
C ALA A 300 0.56 -58.08 -49.33
N LEU A 301 -0.21 -58.13 -48.24
CA LEU A 301 -0.92 -59.35 -47.82
C LEU A 301 -1.98 -59.76 -48.84
N ALA A 302 -2.77 -58.80 -49.35
CA ALA A 302 -3.76 -59.07 -50.39
C ALA A 302 -3.10 -59.66 -51.65
N ARG A 303 -2.00 -59.07 -52.12
CA ARG A 303 -1.24 -59.60 -53.27
C ARG A 303 -0.70 -61.01 -53.03
N ALA A 304 -0.24 -61.30 -51.81
CA ALA A 304 0.25 -62.64 -51.46
C ALA A 304 -0.87 -63.70 -51.48
N ILE A 305 -2.09 -63.33 -51.08
CA ILE A 305 -3.26 -64.21 -51.13
C ILE A 305 -3.69 -64.45 -52.59
N ASP A 306 -3.79 -63.38 -53.39
CA ASP A 306 -4.09 -63.47 -54.84
C ASP A 306 -3.06 -64.35 -55.58
N ALA A 307 -1.79 -64.33 -55.18
CA ALA A 307 -0.74 -65.15 -55.80
C ALA A 307 -0.85 -66.66 -55.48
N ARG A 308 -1.50 -67.03 -54.37
CA ARG A 308 -1.73 -68.44 -53.99
C ARG A 308 -2.84 -69.09 -54.81
N ASP A 309 -3.76 -68.28 -55.35
CA ASP A 309 -4.86 -68.70 -56.22
C ASP A 309 -4.54 -68.34 -57.69
N PRO A 310 -4.17 -69.33 -58.54
CA PRO A 310 -3.68 -69.10 -59.91
C PRO A 310 -4.61 -68.28 -60.82
N MET A 311 -5.90 -68.18 -60.46
CA MET A 311 -6.92 -67.50 -61.26
C MET A 311 -7.11 -66.01 -60.90
N THR A 312 -6.46 -65.52 -59.83
CA THR A 312 -6.83 -64.24 -59.19
C THR A 312 -5.74 -63.18 -59.15
N PHE A 313 -4.67 -63.29 -59.95
CA PHE A 313 -3.61 -62.28 -59.94
C PHE A 313 -4.14 -60.85 -60.23
N GLY A 314 -3.95 -59.96 -59.26
CA GLY A 314 -4.43 -58.57 -59.30
C GLY A 314 -5.95 -58.41 -59.23
N HIS A 315 -6.70 -59.45 -58.85
CA HIS A 315 -8.16 -59.40 -58.72
C HIS A 315 -8.57 -58.45 -57.60
N SER A 316 -7.93 -58.56 -56.43
CA SER A 316 -8.28 -57.75 -55.26
C SER A 316 -8.05 -56.26 -55.49
N GLU A 317 -7.00 -55.89 -56.25
CA GLU A 317 -6.77 -54.50 -56.66
C GLU A 317 -7.85 -53.99 -57.63
N ARG A 318 -8.27 -54.79 -58.62
CA ARG A 318 -9.33 -54.41 -59.55
C ARG A 318 -10.68 -54.26 -58.85
N VAL A 319 -11.00 -55.15 -57.90
CA VAL A 319 -12.22 -55.07 -57.08
C VAL A 319 -12.21 -53.81 -56.23
N ALA A 320 -11.08 -53.48 -55.60
CA ALA A 320 -10.94 -52.25 -54.83
C ALA A 320 -11.10 -51.00 -55.70
N ALA A 321 -10.50 -50.97 -56.90
CA ALA A 321 -10.65 -49.87 -57.84
C ALA A 321 -12.11 -49.67 -58.28
N ILE A 322 -12.79 -50.74 -58.71
CA ILE A 322 -14.21 -50.68 -59.11
C ILE A 322 -15.09 -50.24 -57.93
N SER A 323 -14.83 -50.75 -56.72
CA SER A 323 -15.57 -50.37 -55.52
C SER A 323 -15.44 -48.87 -55.20
N LEU A 324 -14.26 -48.30 -55.42
CA LEU A 324 -14.03 -46.87 -55.23
C LEU A 324 -14.73 -46.01 -56.28
N GLU A 325 -14.73 -46.40 -57.55
CA GLU A 325 -15.47 -45.71 -58.62
C GLU A 325 -16.99 -45.70 -58.33
N ILE A 326 -17.52 -46.82 -57.82
CA ILE A 326 -18.92 -46.91 -57.39
C ILE A 326 -19.18 -45.98 -56.20
N ALA A 327 -18.27 -45.96 -55.21
CA ALA A 327 -18.40 -45.08 -54.05
C ALA A 327 -18.33 -43.59 -54.41
N ASP A 328 -17.52 -43.24 -55.40
CA ASP A 328 -17.44 -41.88 -55.97
C ASP A 328 -18.77 -41.46 -56.60
N ALA A 329 -19.37 -42.34 -57.42
CA ALA A 329 -20.69 -42.10 -58.01
C ALA A 329 -21.80 -41.96 -56.96
N MET A 330 -21.59 -42.52 -55.75
CA MET A 330 -22.51 -42.43 -54.61
C MET A 330 -22.20 -41.25 -53.66
N PHE A 331 -21.20 -40.42 -53.95
CA PHE A 331 -20.76 -39.30 -53.10
C PHE A 331 -20.41 -39.72 -51.66
N MET A 332 -19.78 -40.88 -51.50
CA MET A 332 -19.42 -41.43 -50.19
C MET A 332 -18.31 -40.60 -49.51
N PRO A 333 -18.39 -40.34 -48.19
CA PRO A 333 -17.36 -39.59 -47.46
C PRO A 333 -15.98 -40.26 -47.52
N GLU A 334 -14.91 -39.48 -47.57
CA GLU A 334 -13.52 -39.98 -47.73
C GLU A 334 -13.14 -41.04 -46.69
N LYS A 335 -13.53 -40.84 -45.43
CA LYS A 335 -13.28 -41.79 -44.34
C LYS A 335 -13.92 -43.17 -44.60
N GLU A 336 -15.11 -43.16 -45.18
CA GLU A 336 -15.85 -44.39 -45.52
C GLU A 336 -15.27 -45.04 -46.77
N ARG A 337 -14.81 -44.24 -47.74
CA ARG A 337 -14.09 -44.73 -48.93
C ARG A 337 -12.80 -45.45 -48.57
N GLU A 338 -12.02 -44.90 -47.64
CA GLU A 338 -10.77 -45.55 -47.21
C GLU A 338 -11.05 -46.89 -46.51
N ALA A 339 -12.09 -46.95 -45.68
CA ALA A 339 -12.55 -48.20 -45.09
C ALA A 339 -13.02 -49.21 -46.16
N LEU A 340 -13.78 -48.76 -47.16
CA LEU A 340 -14.22 -49.59 -48.28
C LEU A 340 -13.03 -50.12 -49.09
N ARG A 341 -12.02 -49.28 -49.37
CA ARG A 341 -10.79 -49.69 -50.06
C ARG A 341 -10.08 -50.82 -49.31
N ARG A 342 -9.91 -50.66 -47.99
CA ARG A 342 -9.29 -51.68 -47.13
C ARG A 342 -10.12 -52.97 -47.13
N ALA A 343 -11.45 -52.87 -47.04
CA ALA A 343 -12.35 -54.02 -47.06
C ALA A 343 -12.33 -54.78 -48.40
N ALA A 344 -12.32 -54.06 -49.53
CA ALA A 344 -12.27 -54.66 -50.86
C ALA A 344 -10.94 -55.38 -51.12
N LEU A 345 -9.81 -54.83 -50.64
CA LEU A 345 -8.51 -55.50 -50.73
C LEU A 345 -8.45 -56.79 -49.91
N LEU A 346 -9.19 -56.87 -48.80
CA LEU A 346 -9.17 -58.00 -47.87
C LEU A 346 -10.38 -58.94 -48.02
N HIS A 347 -11.23 -58.76 -49.04
CA HIS A 347 -12.48 -59.52 -49.15
C HIS A 347 -12.27 -61.05 -49.21
N ASP A 348 -11.15 -61.47 -49.81
CA ASP A 348 -10.77 -62.88 -49.97
C ASP A 348 -9.73 -63.35 -48.91
N LEU A 349 -9.52 -62.59 -47.82
CA LEU A 349 -8.53 -62.90 -46.77
C LEU A 349 -8.66 -64.34 -46.24
N GLY A 350 -9.87 -64.86 -46.13
CA GLY A 350 -10.11 -66.20 -45.60
C GLY A 350 -9.75 -67.35 -46.53
N LYS A 351 -9.36 -67.09 -47.80
CA LYS A 351 -8.76 -68.12 -48.67
C LYS A 351 -7.49 -68.71 -48.06
N ILE A 352 -6.85 -68.02 -47.11
CA ILE A 352 -5.71 -68.54 -46.33
C ILE A 352 -6.04 -69.85 -45.57
N GLY A 353 -7.30 -70.05 -45.18
CA GLY A 353 -7.74 -71.23 -44.43
C GLY A 353 -8.21 -72.40 -45.30
N ILE A 354 -8.33 -72.21 -46.62
CA ILE A 354 -8.77 -73.24 -47.56
C ILE A 354 -7.60 -74.15 -47.95
N GLY A 355 -7.82 -75.47 -48.00
CA GLY A 355 -6.79 -76.43 -48.36
C GLY A 355 -6.30 -76.26 -49.81
N ASP A 356 -4.99 -76.45 -50.06
CA ASP A 356 -4.39 -76.31 -51.40
C ASP A 356 -5.03 -77.22 -52.45
N GLN A 357 -5.49 -78.41 -52.03
CA GLN A 357 -6.15 -79.38 -52.92
C GLN A 357 -7.49 -78.88 -53.46
N VAL A 358 -8.19 -78.04 -52.69
CA VAL A 358 -9.47 -77.42 -53.08
C VAL A 358 -9.20 -76.11 -53.82
N LEU A 359 -8.31 -75.27 -53.31
CA LEU A 359 -8.01 -73.95 -53.87
C LEU A 359 -7.36 -74.03 -55.26
N ARG A 360 -6.54 -75.05 -55.55
CA ARG A 360 -5.76 -75.18 -56.80
C ARG A 360 -6.29 -76.25 -57.76
N LYS A 361 -7.48 -76.80 -57.52
CA LYS A 361 -8.02 -77.91 -58.30
C LYS A 361 -8.25 -77.50 -59.77
N PRO A 362 -7.61 -78.15 -60.75
CA PRO A 362 -7.87 -77.90 -62.16
C PRO A 362 -9.15 -78.64 -62.60
N GLY A 363 -10.31 -78.05 -62.34
CA GLY A 363 -11.62 -78.60 -62.73
C GLY A 363 -12.75 -78.20 -61.77
N PRO A 364 -14.00 -78.60 -62.04
CA PRO A 364 -15.12 -78.28 -61.17
C PRO A 364 -14.96 -78.91 -59.78
N LEU A 365 -15.32 -78.14 -58.75
CA LEU A 365 -15.37 -78.61 -57.36
C LEU A 365 -16.55 -79.58 -57.20
N ASN A 366 -16.36 -80.64 -56.41
CA ASN A 366 -17.47 -81.47 -55.95
C ASN A 366 -18.23 -80.76 -54.81
N ALA A 367 -19.38 -81.29 -54.40
CA ALA A 367 -20.22 -80.65 -53.38
C ALA A 367 -19.48 -80.34 -52.07
N ARG A 368 -18.62 -81.25 -51.60
CA ARG A 368 -17.86 -81.09 -50.36
C ARG A 368 -16.76 -80.05 -50.48
N GLU A 369 -16.04 -80.05 -51.60
CA GLU A 369 -15.00 -79.05 -51.91
C GLU A 369 -15.61 -77.65 -52.12
N ALA A 370 -16.81 -77.57 -52.69
CA ALA A 370 -17.54 -76.31 -52.85
C ALA A 370 -18.01 -75.76 -51.50
N ASP A 371 -18.43 -76.63 -50.58
CA ASP A 371 -18.77 -76.23 -49.21
C ASP A 371 -17.52 -75.74 -48.46
N GLU A 372 -16.38 -76.41 -48.57
CA GLU A 372 -15.10 -75.94 -48.03
C GLU A 372 -14.72 -74.57 -48.62
N MET A 373 -14.83 -74.38 -49.94
CA MET A 373 -14.55 -73.09 -50.57
C MET A 373 -15.45 -71.96 -50.04
N ARG A 374 -16.73 -72.22 -49.75
CA ARG A 374 -17.65 -71.21 -49.19
C ARG A 374 -17.27 -70.77 -47.78
N GLU A 375 -16.51 -71.57 -47.04
CA GLU A 375 -16.06 -71.21 -45.69
C GLU A 375 -15.06 -70.04 -45.69
N HIS A 376 -14.42 -69.71 -46.83
CA HIS A 376 -13.44 -68.61 -46.88
C HIS A 376 -14.03 -67.28 -46.37
N SER A 377 -15.31 -66.99 -46.64
CA SER A 377 -15.93 -65.75 -46.17
C SER A 377 -16.05 -65.72 -44.64
N GLN A 378 -16.41 -66.86 -44.02
CA GLN A 378 -16.49 -66.97 -42.56
C GLN A 378 -15.10 -66.97 -41.91
N ILE A 379 -14.12 -67.65 -42.51
CA ILE A 379 -12.73 -67.64 -42.05
C ILE A 379 -12.16 -66.22 -42.10
N GLY A 380 -12.41 -65.48 -43.18
CA GLY A 380 -11.98 -64.08 -43.32
C GLY A 380 -12.57 -63.19 -42.23
N TYR A 381 -13.89 -63.31 -41.99
CA TYR A 381 -14.58 -62.62 -40.90
C TYR A 381 -13.98 -62.95 -39.53
N ASP A 382 -13.73 -64.23 -39.26
CA ASP A 382 -13.16 -64.70 -37.99
C ASP A 382 -11.74 -64.17 -37.74
N VAL A 383 -10.92 -64.09 -38.80
CA VAL A 383 -9.55 -63.56 -38.73
C VAL A 383 -9.56 -62.06 -38.44
N ASP A 384 -10.38 -61.29 -39.17
CA ASP A 384 -10.49 -59.84 -38.99
C ASP A 384 -11.10 -59.49 -37.61
N CYS A 385 -12.18 -60.18 -37.22
CA CYS A 385 -12.83 -59.95 -35.93
C CYS A 385 -11.92 -60.27 -34.75
N ARG A 386 -11.13 -61.36 -34.79
CA ARG A 386 -10.16 -61.68 -33.72
C ARG A 386 -9.02 -60.67 -33.65
N GLY A 387 -8.57 -60.14 -34.80
CA GLY A 387 -7.59 -59.06 -34.86
C GLY A 387 -8.10 -57.78 -34.20
N SER A 388 -9.35 -57.39 -34.50
CA SER A 388 -9.98 -56.18 -33.95
C SER A 388 -10.20 -56.23 -32.42
N GLN A 389 -10.49 -57.42 -31.86
CA GLN A 389 -10.74 -57.60 -30.43
C GLN A 389 -9.47 -57.45 -29.57
N ARG A 390 -8.30 -57.83 -30.08
CA ARG A 390 -7.02 -57.64 -29.36
C ARG A 390 -6.57 -56.18 -29.31
N SER A 391 -6.87 -55.39 -30.35
CA SER A 391 -6.58 -53.96 -30.39
C SER A 391 -7.42 -53.14 -29.39
N ARG A 392 -8.62 -53.62 -29.03
CA ARG A 392 -9.56 -52.94 -28.11
C ARG A 392 -9.27 -53.15 -26.62
N SER A 393 -8.10 -53.65 -26.21
CA SER A 393 -7.78 -53.72 -24.78
C SER A 393 -7.83 -52.32 -24.17
N PRO A 394 -8.61 -52.07 -23.11
CA PRO A 394 -8.83 -50.72 -22.64
C PRO A 394 -7.54 -50.17 -22.05
N VAL A 395 -7.02 -49.10 -22.64
CA VAL A 395 -6.12 -48.18 -21.94
C VAL A 395 -6.83 -47.82 -20.64
N ARG A 396 -6.28 -48.29 -19.51
CA ARG A 396 -6.87 -48.06 -18.19
C ARG A 396 -7.11 -46.56 -18.03
N PRO A 397 -8.35 -46.09 -17.84
CA PRO A 397 -8.56 -44.69 -17.50
C PRO A 397 -7.83 -44.45 -16.17
N GLY A 398 -6.96 -43.44 -16.16
CA GLY A 398 -6.23 -43.05 -14.96
C GLY A 398 -7.18 -42.94 -13.78
N ARG A 399 -6.79 -43.53 -12.64
CA ARG A 399 -7.51 -43.48 -11.37
C ARG A 399 -8.17 -42.11 -11.19
N ARG A 400 -9.50 -42.07 -11.24
CA ARG A 400 -10.26 -41.00 -10.58
C ARG A 400 -9.89 -41.08 -9.09
N LEU A 401 -9.04 -40.17 -8.65
CA LEU A 401 -8.88 -39.87 -7.22
C LEU A 401 -10.28 -39.52 -6.69
N GLY A 402 -10.71 -40.29 -5.70
CA GLY A 402 -12.06 -40.24 -5.15
C GLY A 402 -12.46 -38.83 -4.73
N MET A 403 -13.62 -38.39 -5.22
CA MET A 403 -14.43 -37.43 -4.51
C MET A 403 -14.93 -38.10 -3.24
N HIS A 404 -14.30 -37.77 -2.11
CA HIS A 404 -14.93 -37.96 -0.81
C HIS A 404 -16.18 -37.07 -0.76
N ARG A 405 -17.34 -37.73 -0.68
CA ARG A 405 -18.52 -37.19 -0.02
C ARG A 405 -18.15 -36.98 1.45
N THR A 406 -18.38 -35.77 1.96
CA THR A 406 -18.69 -35.56 3.37
C THR A 406 -19.81 -34.52 3.46
N ALA A 407 -20.72 -34.82 4.39
CA ALA A 407 -21.76 -33.95 4.90
C ALA A 407 -21.20 -32.65 5.51
#